data_AF-A0A4Q5VH46-F1
#
_entry.id   AF-A0A4Q5VH46-F1
#
_cell.length_a   1.000
_cell.length_b   1.000
_cell.length_c   1.000
_cell.angle_alpha   90.00
_cell.angle_beta   90.00
_cell.angle_gamma   90.00
#
_symmetry.space_group_name_H-M   'P 1'
#
loop_
_entity.id
_entity.type
_entity.pdbx_description
1 polymer ?
#
loop_
_entity_poly.entity_id
_entity_poly.type
_entity_poly.pdbx_seq_one_letter_code
_entity_poly.pdbx_strand_id
1 'polypeptide(L)'
;MKYLKVIAFFALGIVSVLYVHYFRECIPATLQSFWDGLVSTFVSTLLSILVGIYLYEYQARQTEKSERERLKSIISAESKDAISILKSNDTMNIVLPSGVSKAVLITVLSPIAHEEAGKSGLFNAQVTENLFHVARKIKIYNMKTDHLLGSLRANNNAQFVEHAINNVIETQQSVIGSCELIISQIENT
;
A
#
# COMPACT_ATOMS: atom_id res chain seq x y z
N MET A 1 24.35 -4.98 4.98
CA MET A 1 24.49 -3.70 5.73
C MET A 1 24.13 -3.76 7.22
N LYS A 2 23.24 -4.67 7.70
CA LYS A 2 22.84 -4.73 9.13
C LYS A 2 24.02 -4.78 10.12
N TYR A 3 25.05 -5.56 9.82
CA TYR A 3 26.22 -5.72 10.71
C TYR A 3 27.24 -4.58 10.62
N LEU A 4 27.26 -3.81 9.52
CA LEU A 4 28.28 -2.78 9.30
C LEU A 4 28.19 -1.65 10.34
N LYS A 5 26.99 -1.34 10.82
CA LYS A 5 26.76 -0.31 11.86
C LYS A 5 27.20 -0.76 13.24
N VAL A 6 26.92 -2.02 13.55
CA VAL A 6 27.35 -2.65 14.80
C VAL A 6 28.88 -2.73 14.82
N ILE A 7 29.50 -3.16 13.71
CA ILE A 7 30.94 -3.17 13.53
C ILE A 7 31.53 -1.76 13.65
N ALA A 8 30.92 -0.74 13.03
CA ALA A 8 31.38 0.64 13.13
C ALA A 8 31.31 1.18 14.57
N PHE A 9 30.25 0.86 15.31
CA PHE A 9 30.09 1.23 16.72
C PHE A 9 31.18 0.59 17.60
N PHE A 10 31.43 -0.71 17.42
CA PHE A 10 32.50 -1.42 18.14
C PHE A 10 33.88 -0.91 17.76
N ALA A 11 34.14 -0.65 16.47
CA ALA A 11 35.40 -0.09 16.01
C ALA A 11 35.66 1.30 16.62
N LEU A 12 34.63 2.14 16.73
CA LEU A 12 34.69 3.44 17.41
C LEU A 12 35.07 3.31 18.88
N GLY A 13 34.47 2.34 19.58
CA GLY A 13 34.81 2.02 20.96
C GLY A 13 36.26 1.56 21.12
N ILE A 14 36.71 0.65 20.25
CA ILE A 14 38.10 0.14 20.25
C ILE A 14 39.09 1.27 19.97
N VAL A 15 38.83 2.12 18.96
CA VAL A 15 39.69 3.28 18.63
C VAL A 15 39.75 4.26 19.80
N SER A 16 38.63 4.51 20.48
CA SER A 16 38.59 5.39 21.65
C SER A 16 39.42 4.83 22.81
N VAL A 17 39.33 3.53 23.08
CA VAL A 17 40.13 2.85 24.13
C VAL A 17 41.61 2.85 23.77
N LEU A 18 41.96 2.52 22.52
CA LEU A 18 43.34 2.54 22.03
C LEU A 18 43.95 3.93 22.09
N TYR A 19 43.18 4.97 21.77
CA TYR A 19 43.63 6.35 21.88
C TYR A 19 44.00 6.71 23.32
N VAL A 20 43.11 6.39 24.28
CA VAL A 20 43.30 6.71 25.70
C VAL A 20 44.47 5.94 26.32
N HIS A 21 44.64 4.65 25.99
CA HIS A 21 45.63 3.78 26.64
C HIS A 21 47.00 3.71 25.96
N TYR A 22 47.09 3.96 24.64
CA TYR A 22 48.36 3.81 23.92
C TYR A 22 48.86 5.11 23.32
N PHE A 23 48.00 5.84 22.60
CA PHE A 23 48.45 7.03 21.87
C PHE A 23 48.67 8.24 22.77
N ARG A 24 47.89 8.36 23.84
CA ARG A 24 47.96 9.51 24.75
C ARG A 24 49.33 9.68 25.41
N GLU A 25 50.02 8.58 25.72
CA GLU A 25 51.35 8.60 26.37
C GLU A 25 52.48 8.99 25.40
N CYS A 26 52.29 8.81 24.09
CA CYS A 26 53.26 9.17 23.07
C CYS A 26 53.20 10.65 22.64
N ILE A 27 52.20 11.40 23.08
CA ILE A 27 51.98 12.80 22.69
C ILE A 27 52.65 13.74 23.70
N PRO A 28 53.46 14.72 23.26
CA PRO A 28 54.05 15.70 24.17
C PRO A 28 52.96 16.50 24.91
N ALA A 29 53.16 16.72 26.21
CA ALA A 29 52.17 17.31 27.12
C ALA A 29 51.62 18.67 26.65
N THR A 30 52.42 19.45 25.90
CA THR A 30 52.03 20.75 25.34
C THR A 30 50.96 20.66 24.25
N LEU A 31 50.83 19.53 23.54
CA LEU A 31 49.87 19.32 22.45
C LEU A 31 48.71 18.39 22.85
N GLN A 32 48.78 17.78 24.04
CA GLN A 32 47.81 16.78 24.50
C GLN A 32 46.37 17.30 24.52
N SER A 33 46.14 18.51 25.04
CA SER A 33 44.80 19.11 25.11
C SER A 33 44.17 19.34 23.74
N PHE A 34 44.97 19.67 22.72
CA PHE A 34 44.47 19.88 21.36
C PHE A 34 44.01 18.56 20.74
N TRP A 35 44.83 17.51 20.87
CA TRP A 35 44.49 16.17 20.36
C TRP A 35 43.32 15.54 21.11
N ASP A 36 43.26 15.69 22.43
CA ASP A 36 42.13 15.20 23.25
C ASP A 36 40.81 15.85 22.78
N GLY A 37 40.83 17.17 22.51
CA GLY A 37 39.67 17.89 21.99
C GLY A 37 39.25 17.46 20.58
N LEU A 38 40.21 17.27 19.68
CA LEU A 38 39.95 16.83 18.30
C LEU A 38 39.34 15.42 18.29
N VAL A 39 39.94 14.47 19.02
CA VAL A 39 39.44 13.09 19.09
C VAL A 39 38.08 13.04 19.77
N SER A 40 37.88 13.76 20.88
CA SER A 40 36.58 13.82 21.55
C SER A 40 35.49 14.36 20.63
N THR A 41 35.78 15.44 19.89
CA THR A 41 34.83 16.04 18.94
C THR A 41 34.52 15.07 17.80
N PHE A 42 35.54 14.41 17.25
CA PHE A 42 35.39 13.44 16.16
C PHE A 42 34.56 12.23 16.59
N VAL A 43 34.89 11.63 17.74
CA VAL A 43 34.16 10.49 18.32
C VAL A 43 32.71 10.87 18.62
N SER A 44 32.48 12.04 19.23
CA SER A 44 31.13 12.52 19.56
C SER A 44 30.29 12.78 18.30
N THR A 45 30.90 13.37 17.28
CA THR A 45 30.23 13.63 15.99
C THR A 45 29.87 12.32 15.30
N LEU A 46 30.80 11.38 15.23
CA LEU A 46 30.57 10.09 14.58
C LEU A 46 29.53 9.25 15.34
N LEU A 47 29.56 9.28 16.67
CA LEU A 47 28.54 8.66 17.52
C LEU A 47 27.16 9.27 17.27
N SER A 48 27.08 10.60 17.20
CA SER A 48 25.82 11.32 16.93
C SER A 48 25.24 10.94 15.56
N ILE A 49 26.09 10.82 14.53
CA ILE A 49 25.67 10.36 13.19
C ILE A 49 25.15 8.93 13.25
N LEU A 50 25.85 8.01 13.94
CA LEU A 50 25.42 6.61 14.07
C LEU A 50 24.08 6.48 14.78
N VAL A 51 23.90 7.20 15.89
CA VAL A 51 22.63 7.23 16.64
C VAL A 51 21.52 7.83 15.79
N GLY A 52 21.79 8.94 15.08
CA GLY A 52 20.82 9.56 14.17
C GLY A 52 20.35 8.61 13.06
N ILE A 53 21.28 7.91 12.41
CA ILE A 53 20.95 6.90 11.39
C ILE A 53 20.11 5.76 11.99
N TYR A 54 20.45 5.30 13.18
CA TYR A 54 19.72 4.21 13.84
C TYR A 54 18.28 4.63 14.16
N LEU A 55 18.10 5.82 14.74
CA LEU A 55 16.79 6.37 15.05
C LEU A 55 15.97 6.58 13.79
N TYR A 56 16.58 7.11 12.72
CA TYR A 56 15.91 7.29 11.44
C TYR A 56 15.40 5.97 10.86
N GLU A 57 16.21 4.92 10.85
CA GLU A 57 15.77 3.60 10.36
C GLU A 57 14.69 2.98 11.23
N TYR A 58 14.79 3.15 12.55
CA TYR A 58 13.77 2.67 13.46
C TYR A 58 12.42 3.37 13.20
N GLN A 59 12.44 4.70 13.10
CA GLN A 59 11.26 5.50 12.78
C GLN A 59 10.70 5.15 11.40
N ALA A 60 11.54 5.03 10.37
CA ALA A 60 11.12 4.66 9.02
C ALA A 60 10.36 3.32 9.01
N ARG A 61 10.90 2.29 9.67
CA ARG A 61 10.22 0.98 9.77
C ARG A 61 8.90 1.05 10.53
N GLN A 62 8.85 1.86 11.59
CA GLN A 62 7.63 2.03 12.36
C GLN A 62 6.55 2.77 11.56
N THR A 63 6.94 3.80 10.81
CA THR A 63 6.06 4.53 9.89
C THR A 63 5.56 3.62 8.77
N GLU A 64 6.44 2.86 8.10
CA GLU A 64 6.03 1.88 7.08
C GLU A 64 5.03 0.85 7.62
N LYS A 65 5.26 0.34 8.83
CA LYS A 65 4.33 -0.60 9.48
C LYS A 65 2.98 0.05 9.77
N SER A 66 2.99 1.26 10.35
CA SER A 66 1.76 2.01 10.65
C SER A 66 0.97 2.31 9.37
N GLU A 67 1.66 2.73 8.33
CA GLU A 67 1.06 3.07 7.04
C GLU A 67 0.50 1.84 6.34
N ARG A 68 1.20 0.71 6.42
CA ARG A 68 0.69 -0.57 5.91
C ARG A 68 -0.61 -0.95 6.62
N GLU A 69 -0.66 -0.90 7.96
CA GLU A 69 -1.88 -1.22 8.71
C GLU A 69 -3.03 -0.23 8.42
N ARG A 70 -2.72 1.07 8.25
CA ARG A 70 -3.69 2.07 7.77
C ARG A 70 -4.30 1.65 6.44
N LEU A 71 -3.46 1.36 5.45
CA LEU A 71 -3.91 0.94 4.11
C LEU A 71 -4.71 -0.36 4.16
N LYS A 72 -4.30 -1.36 4.96
CA LYS A 72 -5.06 -2.60 5.15
C LYS A 72 -6.49 -2.32 5.61
N SER A 73 -6.64 -1.44 6.62
CA SER A 73 -7.96 -1.07 7.14
C SER A 73 -8.82 -0.39 6.08
N ILE A 74 -8.25 0.54 5.31
CA ILE A 74 -8.98 1.28 4.27
C ILE A 74 -9.39 0.33 3.14
N ILE A 75 -8.49 -0.53 2.66
CA ILE A 75 -8.79 -1.51 1.61
C ILE A 75 -9.87 -2.49 2.08
N SER A 76 -9.81 -2.97 3.32
CA SER A 76 -10.81 -3.87 3.88
C SER A 76 -12.18 -3.19 3.94
N ALA A 77 -12.23 -1.93 4.39
CA ALA A 77 -13.45 -1.13 4.42
C ALA A 77 -14.02 -0.90 3.02
N GLU A 78 -13.22 -0.39 2.08
CA GLU A 78 -13.64 -0.14 0.68
C GLU A 78 -14.12 -1.44 0.00
N SER A 79 -13.42 -2.56 0.23
CA SER A 79 -13.80 -3.85 -0.32
C SER A 79 -15.12 -4.37 0.27
N LYS A 80 -15.32 -4.23 1.59
CA LYS A 80 -16.57 -4.63 2.27
C LYS A 80 -17.74 -3.77 1.85
N ASP A 81 -17.55 -2.46 1.71
CA ASP A 81 -18.57 -1.54 1.20
C ASP A 81 -18.92 -1.86 -0.24
N ALA A 82 -17.93 -2.09 -1.12
CA ALA A 82 -18.17 -2.50 -2.50
C ALA A 82 -18.97 -3.81 -2.56
N ILE A 83 -18.62 -4.81 -1.73
CA ILE A 83 -19.37 -6.07 -1.64
C ILE A 83 -20.81 -5.81 -1.16
N SER A 84 -20.99 -4.99 -0.12
CA SER A 84 -22.30 -4.68 0.44
C SER A 84 -23.20 -3.99 -0.58
N ILE A 85 -22.67 -3.00 -1.29
CA ILE A 85 -23.39 -2.29 -2.36
C ILE A 85 -23.73 -3.26 -3.49
N LEU A 86 -22.78 -4.08 -3.95
CA LEU A 86 -23.00 -5.01 -5.05
C LEU A 86 -23.88 -6.20 -4.68
N LYS A 87 -24.04 -6.53 -3.40
CA LYS A 87 -24.98 -7.55 -2.91
C LYS A 87 -26.34 -6.97 -2.49
N SER A 88 -26.52 -5.65 -2.56
CA SER A 88 -27.79 -5.00 -2.23
C SER A 88 -28.91 -5.45 -3.17
N ASN A 89 -30.14 -5.48 -2.64
CA ASN A 89 -31.34 -5.80 -3.42
C ASN A 89 -31.89 -4.58 -4.18
N ASP A 90 -31.19 -3.44 -4.17
CA ASP A 90 -31.58 -2.17 -4.78
C ASP A 90 -31.41 -2.19 -6.31
N THR A 91 -32.03 -3.17 -6.94
CA THR A 91 -31.95 -3.43 -8.37
C THR A 91 -32.99 -2.61 -9.15
N MET A 92 -32.60 -2.12 -10.31
CA MET A 92 -33.50 -1.46 -11.25
C MET A 92 -34.10 -2.51 -12.21
N ASN A 93 -35.43 -2.57 -12.29
CA ASN A 93 -36.12 -3.41 -13.25
C ASN A 93 -36.14 -2.74 -14.63
N ILE A 94 -35.43 -3.31 -15.59
CA ILE A 94 -35.41 -2.87 -16.99
C ILE A 94 -36.40 -3.74 -17.76
N VAL A 95 -37.47 -3.13 -18.25
CA VAL A 95 -38.43 -3.79 -19.15
C VAL A 95 -37.87 -3.74 -20.57
N LEU A 96 -37.54 -4.91 -21.12
CA LEU A 96 -37.07 -5.04 -22.49
C LEU A 96 -38.24 -4.86 -23.48
N PRO A 97 -37.97 -4.43 -24.72
CA PRO A 97 -39.00 -4.39 -25.78
C PRO A 97 -39.68 -5.73 -26.06
N SER A 98 -39.05 -6.84 -25.66
CA SER A 98 -39.60 -8.20 -25.71
C SER A 98 -40.63 -8.50 -24.61
N GLY A 99 -40.89 -7.57 -23.69
CA GLY A 99 -41.78 -7.74 -22.54
C GLY A 99 -41.13 -8.45 -21.34
N VAL A 100 -39.87 -8.89 -21.45
CA VAL A 100 -39.11 -9.51 -20.36
C VAL A 100 -38.54 -8.41 -19.45
N SER A 101 -38.80 -8.50 -18.14
CA SER A 101 -38.17 -7.62 -17.15
C SER A 101 -36.89 -8.27 -16.60
N LYS A 102 -35.77 -7.56 -16.63
CA LYS A 102 -34.52 -7.98 -15.96
C LYS A 102 -34.13 -6.97 -14.88
N ALA A 103 -33.79 -7.48 -13.70
CA ALA A 103 -33.30 -6.69 -12.58
C ALA A 103 -31.78 -6.48 -12.70
N VAL A 104 -31.32 -5.22 -12.67
CA VAL A 104 -29.89 -4.88 -12.77
C VAL A 104 -29.54 -3.80 -11.76
N LEU A 105 -28.45 -4.00 -11.03
CA LEU A 105 -27.89 -2.98 -10.16
C LEU A 105 -27.05 -2.00 -10.98
N ILE A 106 -27.45 -0.72 -10.98
CA ILE A 106 -26.74 0.38 -11.63
C ILE A 106 -26.15 1.24 -10.52
N THR A 107 -24.87 1.07 -10.24
CA THR A 107 -24.13 1.87 -9.27
C THR A 107 -22.74 2.21 -9.80
N VAL A 108 -22.08 3.18 -9.17
CA VAL A 108 -20.72 3.59 -9.50
C VAL A 108 -19.86 3.34 -8.27
N LEU A 109 -18.77 2.59 -8.48
CA LEU A 109 -17.79 2.29 -7.44
C LEU A 109 -16.47 3.01 -7.75
N SER A 110 -15.77 3.45 -6.71
CA SER A 110 -14.46 4.08 -6.87
C SER A 110 -13.40 3.20 -6.18
N PRO A 111 -12.35 2.75 -6.89
CA PRO A 111 -11.30 1.90 -6.31
C PRO A 111 -10.11 2.72 -5.80
N ILE A 112 -10.36 3.66 -4.90
CA ILE A 112 -9.34 4.65 -4.49
C ILE A 112 -8.30 3.97 -3.61
N ALA A 113 -8.76 3.22 -2.60
CA ALA A 113 -7.87 2.56 -1.66
C ALA A 113 -7.07 1.44 -2.32
N HIS A 114 -7.68 0.67 -3.23
CA HIS A 114 -6.94 -0.35 -4.00
C HIS A 114 -5.81 0.27 -4.84
N GLU A 115 -6.05 1.42 -5.48
CA GLU A 115 -5.00 2.10 -6.26
C GLU A 115 -3.91 2.74 -5.41
N GLU A 116 -4.28 3.41 -4.32
CA GLU A 116 -3.32 4.02 -3.38
C GLU A 116 -2.42 2.92 -2.78
N ALA A 117 -3.03 1.82 -2.33
CA ALA A 117 -2.32 0.69 -1.78
C ALA A 117 -1.38 0.03 -2.79
N GLY A 118 -1.84 -0.17 -4.03
CA GLY A 118 -0.99 -0.71 -5.11
C GLY A 118 0.20 0.18 -5.44
N LYS A 119 0.05 1.51 -5.35
CA LYS A 119 1.12 2.48 -5.61
C LYS A 119 2.08 2.66 -4.42
N SER A 120 1.67 2.31 -3.20
CA SER A 120 2.45 2.53 -1.98
C SER A 120 3.77 1.76 -1.90
N GLY A 121 3.88 0.62 -2.60
CA GLY A 121 5.04 -0.28 -2.49
C GLY A 121 5.18 -0.99 -1.13
N LEU A 122 4.18 -0.88 -0.24
CA LEU A 122 4.21 -1.48 1.10
C LEU A 122 3.72 -2.94 1.13
N PHE A 123 3.14 -3.41 0.02
CA PHE A 123 2.63 -4.77 -0.12
C PHE A 123 3.57 -5.63 -0.98
N ASN A 124 3.47 -6.96 -0.84
CA ASN A 124 4.23 -7.87 -1.70
C ASN A 124 3.75 -7.76 -3.16
N ALA A 125 4.54 -8.28 -4.10
CA ALA A 125 4.24 -8.16 -5.53
C ALA A 125 2.87 -8.78 -5.90
N GLN A 126 2.53 -9.92 -5.30
CA GLN A 126 1.29 -10.64 -5.58
C GLN A 126 0.04 -9.87 -5.12
N VAL A 127 0.06 -9.33 -3.90
CA VAL A 127 -1.03 -8.50 -3.35
C VAL A 127 -1.13 -7.21 -4.15
N THR A 128 0.00 -6.59 -4.48
CA THR A 128 0.05 -5.38 -5.31
C THR A 128 -0.60 -5.62 -6.68
N GLU A 129 -0.28 -6.72 -7.34
CA GLU A 129 -0.89 -7.09 -8.61
C GLU A 129 -2.41 -7.27 -8.46
N ASN A 130 -2.84 -8.00 -7.43
CA ASN A 130 -4.27 -8.22 -7.17
C ASN A 130 -5.01 -6.91 -6.89
N LEU A 131 -4.42 -5.98 -6.13
CA LEU A 131 -4.99 -4.65 -5.86
C LEU A 131 -5.27 -3.90 -7.17
N PHE A 132 -4.32 -3.92 -8.11
CA PHE A 132 -4.52 -3.32 -9.44
C PHE A 132 -5.56 -4.07 -10.28
N HIS A 133 -5.64 -5.40 -10.18
CA HIS A 133 -6.68 -6.17 -10.86
C HIS A 133 -8.08 -5.83 -10.33
N VAL A 134 -8.27 -5.69 -9.02
CA VAL A 134 -9.54 -5.24 -8.42
C VAL A 134 -9.90 -3.85 -8.92
N ALA A 135 -8.97 -2.89 -8.85
CA ALA A 135 -9.20 -1.53 -9.31
C ALA A 135 -9.59 -1.49 -10.80
N ARG A 136 -8.93 -2.30 -11.63
CA ARG A 136 -9.26 -2.43 -13.06
C ARG A 136 -10.65 -3.03 -13.27
N LYS A 137 -11.02 -4.08 -12.54
CA LYS A 137 -12.35 -4.70 -12.63
C LYS A 137 -13.46 -3.74 -12.23
N ILE A 138 -13.25 -2.94 -11.19
CA ILE A 138 -14.20 -1.88 -10.78
C ILE A 138 -14.38 -0.84 -11.90
N LYS A 139 -13.29 -0.39 -12.53
CA LYS A 139 -13.36 0.52 -13.68
C LYS A 139 -14.12 -0.09 -14.86
N ILE A 140 -13.88 -1.37 -15.17
CA ILE A 140 -14.59 -2.10 -16.23
C ILE A 140 -16.08 -2.23 -15.90
N TYR A 141 -16.43 -2.50 -14.64
CA TYR A 141 -17.81 -2.54 -14.18
C TYR A 141 -18.50 -1.19 -14.45
N ASN A 142 -17.90 -0.08 -14.04
CA ASN A 142 -18.44 1.26 -14.30
C ASN A 142 -18.62 1.52 -15.82
N MET A 143 -17.61 1.19 -16.64
CA MET A 143 -17.71 1.34 -18.10
C MET A 143 -18.86 0.51 -18.70
N LYS A 144 -19.08 -0.72 -18.20
CA LYS A 144 -20.19 -1.58 -18.65
C LYS A 144 -21.55 -1.04 -18.20
N THR A 145 -21.63 -0.50 -17.00
CA THR A 145 -22.83 0.18 -16.47
C THR A 145 -23.16 1.42 -17.32
N ASP A 146 -22.16 2.24 -17.66
CA ASP A 146 -22.34 3.40 -18.55
C ASP A 146 -22.77 2.96 -19.96
N HIS A 147 -22.17 1.90 -20.49
CA HIS A 147 -22.56 1.31 -21.77
C HIS A 147 -24.00 0.79 -21.76
N LEU A 148 -24.46 0.18 -20.67
CA LEU A 148 -25.85 -0.23 -20.49
C LEU A 148 -26.78 0.98 -20.50
N LEU A 149 -26.48 2.02 -19.71
CA LEU A 149 -27.27 3.26 -19.67
C LEU A 149 -27.33 3.95 -21.05
N GLY A 150 -26.21 3.99 -21.77
CA GLY A 150 -26.15 4.50 -23.14
C GLY A 150 -27.02 3.68 -24.10
N SER A 151 -26.99 2.35 -23.97
CA SER A 151 -27.79 1.44 -24.79
C SER A 151 -29.29 1.59 -24.55
N LEU A 152 -29.70 1.84 -23.30
CA LEU A 152 -31.08 2.13 -22.93
C LEU A 152 -31.57 3.45 -23.53
N ARG A 153 -30.73 4.50 -23.51
CA ARG A 153 -31.07 5.81 -24.08
C ARG A 153 -31.18 5.79 -25.61
N ALA A 154 -30.38 4.96 -26.27
CA ALA A 154 -30.35 4.86 -27.73
C ALA A 154 -31.52 4.03 -28.31
N ASN A 155 -32.39 3.44 -27.48
CA ASN A 155 -33.44 2.51 -27.93
C ASN A 155 -32.89 1.38 -28.82
N ASN A 156 -31.75 0.81 -28.42
CA ASN A 156 -31.11 -0.28 -29.14
C ASN A 156 -31.97 -1.55 -29.16
N ASN A 157 -31.65 -2.46 -30.09
CA ASN A 157 -32.32 -3.76 -30.19
C ASN A 157 -32.29 -4.53 -28.85
N ALA A 158 -33.39 -5.22 -28.52
CA ALA A 158 -33.57 -5.94 -27.25
C ALA A 158 -32.42 -6.92 -26.94
N GLN A 159 -31.89 -7.60 -27.97
CA GLN A 159 -30.75 -8.52 -27.82
C GLN A 159 -29.47 -7.81 -27.35
N PHE A 160 -29.25 -6.57 -27.78
CA PHE A 160 -28.06 -5.80 -27.41
C PHE A 160 -28.15 -5.32 -25.97
N VAL A 161 -29.33 -4.85 -25.55
CA VAL A 161 -29.60 -4.47 -24.16
C VAL A 161 -29.46 -5.70 -23.25
N GLU A 162 -30.00 -6.84 -23.66
CA GLU A 162 -29.86 -8.09 -22.90
C GLU A 162 -28.39 -8.51 -22.73
N HIS A 163 -27.59 -8.42 -23.79
CA HIS A 163 -26.16 -8.70 -23.71
C HIS A 163 -25.42 -7.71 -22.79
N ALA A 164 -25.78 -6.42 -22.82
CA ALA A 164 -25.20 -5.42 -21.92
C ALA A 164 -25.56 -5.71 -20.45
N ILE A 165 -26.80 -6.13 -20.17
CA ILE A 165 -27.25 -6.53 -18.83
C ILE A 165 -26.42 -7.71 -18.31
N ASN A 166 -26.30 -8.78 -19.10
CA ASN A 166 -25.54 -9.97 -18.69
C ASN A 166 -24.07 -9.63 -18.40
N ASN A 167 -23.48 -8.73 -19.18
CA ASN A 167 -22.12 -8.24 -18.98
C ASN A 167 -21.91 -7.51 -17.66
N VAL A 168 -22.90 -6.70 -17.24
CA VAL A 168 -22.86 -6.00 -15.94
C VAL A 168 -22.96 -7.01 -14.80
N ILE A 169 -23.87 -7.98 -14.89
CA ILE A 169 -24.06 -9.02 -13.86
C ILE A 169 -22.79 -9.88 -13.70
N GLU A 170 -22.19 -10.32 -14.80
CA GLU A 170 -20.96 -11.12 -14.77
C GLU A 170 -19.80 -10.35 -14.13
N THR A 171 -19.67 -9.06 -14.46
CA THR A 171 -18.60 -8.23 -13.88
C THR A 171 -18.84 -7.87 -12.43
N GLN A 172 -20.10 -7.69 -12.01
CA GLN A 172 -20.48 -7.56 -10.61
C GLN A 172 -20.00 -8.76 -9.80
N GLN A 173 -20.28 -9.99 -10.25
CA GLN A 173 -19.80 -11.20 -9.57
C GLN A 173 -18.27 -11.29 -9.53
N SER A 174 -17.60 -10.93 -10.63
CA SER A 174 -16.14 -10.91 -10.70
C SER A 174 -15.51 -9.90 -9.74
N VAL A 175 -16.12 -8.71 -9.58
CA VAL A 175 -15.66 -7.69 -8.62
C VAL A 175 -15.83 -8.20 -7.19
N ILE A 176 -16.99 -8.76 -6.84
CA ILE A 176 -17.25 -9.33 -5.51
C ILE A 176 -16.19 -10.39 -5.16
N GLY A 177 -15.99 -11.38 -6.03
CA GLY A 177 -15.01 -12.44 -5.76
C GLY A 177 -13.58 -11.93 -5.65
N SER A 178 -13.23 -10.87 -6.37
CA SER A 178 -11.88 -10.28 -6.29
C SER A 178 -11.69 -9.47 -4.99
N CYS A 179 -12.73 -8.76 -4.54
CA CYS A 179 -12.73 -8.08 -3.24
C CYS A 179 -12.61 -9.07 -2.07
N GLU A 180 -13.35 -10.18 -2.12
CA GLU A 180 -13.27 -11.25 -1.11
C GLU A 180 -11.87 -11.88 -1.04
N LEU A 181 -11.27 -12.13 -2.21
CA LEU A 181 -9.90 -12.63 -2.32
C LEU A 181 -8.88 -11.67 -1.68
N ILE A 182 -8.98 -10.37 -1.97
CA ILE A 182 -8.06 -9.38 -1.39
C ILE A 182 -8.20 -9.27 0.12
N ILE A 183 -9.42 -9.26 0.65
CA ILE A 183 -9.66 -9.25 2.10
C ILE A 183 -8.93 -10.43 2.74
N SER A 184 -9.08 -11.63 2.18
CA SER A 184 -8.41 -12.83 2.70
C SER A 184 -6.88 -12.75 2.64
N GLN A 185 -6.32 -12.14 1.60
CA GLN A 185 -4.86 -12.01 1.46
C GLN A 185 -4.27 -10.99 2.43
N ILE A 186 -5.00 -9.89 2.65
CA ILE A 186 -4.59 -8.81 3.53
C ILE A 186 -4.68 -9.22 5.00
N GLU A 187 -5.68 -10.00 5.39
CA GLU A 187 -5.84 -10.50 6.77
C GLU A 187 -4.78 -11.55 7.11
N ASN A 188 -4.25 -12.28 6.12
CA ASN A 188 -3.24 -13.31 6.30
C ASN A 188 -1.78 -12.80 6.18
N THR A 189 -1.54 -11.50 5.93
CA THR A 189 -0.19 -10.92 5.74
C THR A 189 0.19 -9.86 6.76
#